data_AF-A0A1I6KYF7-F1
#
_entry.id   AF-A0A1I6KYF7-F1
#
_cell.length_a   1.000
_cell.length_b   1.000
_cell.length_c   1.000
_cell.angle_alpha   90.00
_cell.angle_beta   90.00
_cell.angle_gamma   90.00
#
_symmetry.space_group_name_H-M   'P 1'
#
loop_
_entity.id
_entity.type
_entity.pdbx_description
1 polymer ?
#
loop_
_entity_poly.entity_id
_entity_poly.type
_entity_poly.pdbx_seq_one_letter_code
_entity_poly.pdbx_strand_id
1 'polypeptide(L)'
;MAKRVPPTHPQARRQIAALGERLRAARLRRDLTQEMLAERVGVSVPTVAKLENGDPTTSLAIMLRVLTVLGLGADVDAIAAQDSLGRELQDSKRVRAPRRTKLAPRAPTVKPSDKT
;
A
#
# COMPACT_ATOMS: atom_id res chain seq x y z
N MET A 1 -19.40 -18.43 6.72
CA MET A 1 -18.63 -18.68 5.49
C MET A 1 -17.15 -18.60 5.83
N ALA A 2 -16.32 -19.58 5.43
CA ALA A 2 -14.88 -19.49 5.64
C ALA A 2 -14.31 -18.34 4.80
N LYS A 3 -13.52 -17.45 5.41
CA LYS A 3 -12.77 -16.42 4.68
C LYS A 3 -11.88 -17.11 3.66
N ARG A 4 -12.15 -16.90 2.37
CA ARG A 4 -11.25 -17.35 1.30
C ARG A 4 -9.98 -16.50 1.37
N VAL A 5 -8.90 -17.07 1.91
CA VAL A 5 -7.59 -16.45 1.86
C VAL A 5 -6.92 -16.93 0.58
N PRO A 6 -6.60 -16.04 -0.38
CA PRO A 6 -5.87 -16.45 -1.58
C PRO A 6 -4.52 -17.07 -1.19
N PRO A 7 -4.00 -18.04 -1.97
CA PRO A 7 -2.73 -18.67 -1.68
C PRO A 7 -1.64 -17.61 -1.57
N THR A 8 -1.03 -17.53 -0.38
CA THR A 8 -0.10 -16.48 -0.04
C THR A 8 1.25 -16.78 -0.70
N HIS A 9 1.73 -15.88 -1.55
CA HIS A 9 3.04 -16.01 -2.22
C HIS A 9 4.14 -16.29 -1.17
N PRO A 10 5.13 -17.17 -1.44
CA PRO A 10 6.14 -17.55 -0.44
C PRO A 10 6.89 -16.36 0.19
N GLN A 11 7.16 -15.32 -0.60
CA GLN A 11 7.76 -14.08 -0.09
C GLN A 11 6.83 -13.34 0.88
N ALA A 12 5.54 -13.25 0.55
CA ALA A 12 4.56 -12.63 1.42
C ALA A 12 4.43 -13.39 2.74
N ARG A 13 4.46 -14.73 2.72
CA ARG A 13 4.47 -15.55 3.95
C ARG A 13 5.65 -15.21 4.85
N ARG A 14 6.86 -15.09 4.28
CA ARG A 14 8.06 -14.68 5.03
C ARG A 14 7.93 -13.27 5.60
N GLN A 15 7.39 -12.32 4.83
CA GLN A 15 7.18 -10.95 5.28
C GLN A 15 6.17 -10.86 6.42
N ILE A 16 5.07 -11.63 6.35
CA ILE A 16 4.04 -11.69 7.38
C ILE A 16 4.59 -12.31 8.67
N ALA A 17 5.32 -13.43 8.58
CA ALA A 17 5.98 -14.03 9.73
C ALA A 17 6.98 -13.06 10.40
N ALA A 18 7.83 -12.41 9.60
CA ALA A 18 8.78 -11.44 10.11
C ALA A 18 8.09 -10.22 10.75
N LEU A 19 6.93 -9.80 10.23
CA LEU A 19 6.13 -8.74 10.83
C LEU A 19 5.55 -9.17 12.18
N GLY A 20 5.01 -10.38 12.28
CA GLY A 20 4.52 -10.95 13.54
C GLY A 20 5.60 -10.97 14.63
N GLU A 21 6.81 -11.42 14.29
CA GLU A 21 7.95 -11.43 15.22
C GLU A 21 8.35 -10.01 15.67
N ARG A 22 8.32 -9.01 14.78
CA ARG A 22 8.57 -7.61 15.16
C ARG A 22 7.50 -7.08 16.11
N LEU A 23 6.23 -7.42 15.90
CA LEU A 23 5.13 -7.04 16.79
C LEU A 23 5.29 -7.69 18.16
N ARG A 24 5.64 -8.99 18.21
CA ARG A 24 5.94 -9.71 19.45
C ARG A 24 7.09 -9.07 20.21
N ALA A 25 8.19 -8.76 19.53
CA ALA A 25 9.32 -8.09 20.13
C ALA A 25 8.94 -6.69 20.67
N ALA A 26 8.15 -5.93 19.92
CA ALA A 26 7.66 -4.62 20.36
C ALA A 26 6.74 -4.73 21.59
N ARG A 27 5.89 -5.76 21.68
CA ARG A 27 5.08 -6.05 22.87
C ARG A 27 5.95 -6.37 24.07
N LEU A 28 6.91 -7.28 23.92
CA LEU A 28 7.80 -7.71 25.01
C LEU A 28 8.68 -6.57 25.54
N ARG A 29 9.17 -5.67 24.67
CA ARG A 29 9.92 -4.47 25.09
C ARG A 29 9.09 -3.48 25.92
N ARG A 30 7.77 -3.65 26.00
CA ARG A 30 6.83 -2.84 26.78
C ARG A 30 6.27 -3.60 27.98
N ASP A 31 6.82 -4.77 28.28
CA ASP A 31 6.40 -5.64 29.39
C ASP A 31 4.90 -5.99 29.36
N LEU A 32 4.33 -6.10 28.15
CA LEU A 32 2.92 -6.46 27.96
C LEU A 32 2.77 -7.95 27.75
N THR A 33 1.86 -8.60 28.48
CA THR A 33 1.42 -9.96 28.15
C THR A 33 0.50 -9.95 26.92
N GLN A 34 0.21 -11.12 26.35
CA GLN A 34 -0.74 -11.20 25.24
C GLN A 34 -2.16 -10.82 25.69
N GLU A 35 -2.52 -11.15 26.95
CA GLU A 35 -3.78 -10.77 27.60
C GLU A 35 -3.91 -9.25 27.70
N MET A 36 -2.89 -8.58 28.23
CA MET A 36 -2.89 -7.12 28.36
C MET A 36 -2.99 -6.42 27.01
N LEU A 37 -2.29 -6.93 25.99
CA LEU A 37 -2.37 -6.37 24.64
C LEU A 37 -3.75 -6.61 24.02
N ALA A 38 -4.30 -7.82 24.18
CA ALA A 38 -5.62 -8.19 23.67
C ALA A 38 -6.72 -7.29 24.26
N GLU A 39 -6.67 -7.05 25.58
CA GLU A 39 -7.57 -6.15 26.29
C GLU A 39 -7.50 -4.73 25.74
N ARG A 40 -6.28 -4.15 25.64
CA ARG A 40 -6.07 -2.79 25.13
C ARG A 40 -6.51 -2.60 23.68
N VAL A 41 -6.40 -3.65 22.86
CA VAL A 41 -6.79 -3.61 21.44
C VAL A 41 -8.29 -3.91 21.26
N GLY A 42 -8.92 -4.58 22.23
CA GLY A 42 -10.31 -5.03 22.17
C GLY A 42 -10.51 -6.28 21.31
N VAL A 43 -9.60 -7.26 21.43
CA VAL A 43 -9.65 -8.54 20.70
C VAL A 43 -9.40 -9.72 21.63
N SER A 44 -9.55 -10.94 21.13
CA SER A 44 -9.23 -12.15 21.89
C SER A 44 -7.72 -12.41 21.96
N VAL A 45 -7.24 -13.05 23.03
CA VAL A 45 -5.83 -13.48 23.17
C VAL A 45 -5.36 -14.35 22.01
N PRO A 46 -6.15 -15.34 21.53
CA PRO A 46 -5.78 -16.11 20.33
C PRO A 46 -5.60 -15.25 19.07
N THR A 47 -6.30 -14.11 18.96
CA THR A 47 -6.11 -13.17 17.85
C THR A 47 -4.72 -12.52 17.91
N VAL A 48 -4.27 -12.11 19.10
CA VAL A 48 -2.91 -11.58 19.30
C VAL A 48 -1.88 -12.66 19.00
N ALA A 49 -2.06 -13.88 19.50
CA ALA A 49 -1.15 -15.00 19.22
C ALA A 49 -1.04 -15.31 17.71
N LYS A 50 -2.17 -15.32 16.99
CA LYS A 50 -2.19 -15.48 15.52
C LYS A 50 -1.43 -14.38 14.80
N LEU A 51 -1.62 -13.13 15.22
CA LEU A 51 -0.92 -11.98 14.65
C LEU A 51 0.59 -12.10 14.85
N GLU A 52 1.04 -12.43 16.06
CA GLU A 52 2.46 -12.59 16.41
C GLU A 52 3.10 -13.77 15.68
N ASN A 53 2.35 -14.84 15.43
CA ASN A 53 2.81 -16.00 14.66
C ASN A 53 2.75 -15.78 13.14
N GLY A 54 2.32 -14.60 12.67
CA GLY A 54 2.24 -14.29 11.25
C GLY A 54 1.12 -15.02 10.49
N ASP A 55 -0.04 -15.22 11.13
CA ASP A 55 -1.22 -15.78 10.46
C ASP A 55 -1.77 -14.77 9.42
N PRO A 56 -1.79 -15.14 8.11
CA PRO A 56 -2.26 -14.27 7.03
C PRO A 56 -3.77 -13.99 7.07
N THR A 57 -4.53 -14.68 7.90
CA THR A 57 -5.99 -14.49 8.06
C THR A 57 -6.31 -13.30 8.99
N THR A 58 -5.31 -12.78 9.70
CA THR A 58 -5.48 -11.67 10.63
C THR A 58 -5.84 -10.38 9.88
N SER A 59 -6.81 -9.65 10.43
CA SER A 59 -7.29 -8.41 9.80
C SER A 59 -6.23 -7.31 9.84
N LEU A 60 -6.06 -6.59 8.72
CA LEU A 60 -5.24 -5.38 8.66
C LEU A 60 -5.68 -4.36 9.73
N ALA A 61 -6.99 -4.18 9.94
CA ALA A 61 -7.50 -3.27 10.96
C ALA A 61 -7.04 -3.63 12.38
N ILE A 62 -6.93 -4.93 12.69
CA ILE A 62 -6.43 -5.40 14.00
C ILE A 62 -4.93 -5.10 14.12
N MET A 63 -4.17 -5.35 13.06
CA MET A 63 -2.74 -5.03 13.02
C MET A 63 -2.48 -3.54 13.23
N LEU A 64 -3.25 -2.66 12.59
CA LEU A 64 -3.14 -1.21 12.76
C LEU A 64 -3.48 -0.76 14.19
N ARG A 65 -4.51 -1.35 14.81
CA ARG A 65 -4.85 -1.09 16.22
C ARG A 65 -3.74 -1.55 17.17
N VAL A 66 -3.14 -2.71 16.92
CA VAL A 66 -1.99 -3.21 17.68
C VAL A 66 -0.81 -2.25 17.57
N LEU A 67 -0.45 -1.81 16.36
CA LEU A 67 0.60 -0.80 16.16
C LEU A 67 0.30 0.48 16.94
N THR A 68 -0.94 0.95 16.91
CA THR A 68 -1.37 2.14 17.66
C THR A 68 -1.19 1.97 19.17
N VAL A 69 -1.63 0.84 19.74
CA VAL A 69 -1.47 0.53 21.17
C VAL A 69 0.00 0.37 21.56
N LEU A 70 0.83 -0.12 20.64
CA LEU A 70 2.28 -0.18 20.83
C LEU A 70 2.96 1.19 20.59
N GLY A 71 2.26 2.25 20.19
CA GLY A 71 2.88 3.54 19.87
C GLY A 71 3.76 3.50 18.61
N LEU A 72 3.47 2.59 17.69
CA LEU A 72 4.11 2.40 16.38
C LEU A 72 3.15 2.71 15.22
N GLY A 73 2.05 3.43 15.49
CA GLY A 73 1.02 3.72 14.48
C GLY A 73 1.55 4.50 13.27
N ALA A 74 2.49 5.42 13.49
CA ALA A 74 3.09 6.26 12.44
C ALA A 74 3.92 5.45 11.42
N ASP A 75 4.39 4.25 11.77
CA ASP A 75 5.17 3.40 10.85
C ASP A 75 4.35 3.01 9.60
N VAL A 76 3.02 3.00 9.73
CA VAL A 76 2.10 2.69 8.63
C VAL A 76 2.20 3.74 7.52
N ASP A 77 2.44 5.00 7.88
CA ASP A 77 2.53 6.11 6.93
C ASP A 77 3.77 6.00 6.05
N ALA A 78 4.77 5.19 6.43
CA ALA A 78 5.94 4.92 5.61
C ALA A 78 5.68 3.88 4.51
N ILE A 79 4.63 3.06 4.64
CA ILE A 79 4.32 1.99 3.69
C ILE A 79 3.88 2.60 2.36
N ALA A 80 4.63 2.30 1.30
CA ALA A 80 4.41 2.81 -0.06
C ALA A 80 4.45 4.34 -0.21
N ALA A 81 4.91 5.09 0.81
CA ALA A 81 5.08 6.54 0.71
C ALA A 81 6.09 6.96 -0.36
N GLN A 82 7.11 6.12 -0.59
CA GLN A 82 8.17 6.36 -1.56
C GLN A 82 8.11 5.34 -2.71
N ASP A 83 7.23 5.60 -3.67
CA ASP A 83 7.14 4.82 -4.92
C ASP A 83 8.04 5.44 -6.01
N SER A 84 9.36 5.37 -5.84
CA SER A 84 10.33 5.92 -6.79
C SER A 84 10.21 5.30 -8.18
N LEU A 85 10.11 3.97 -8.24
CA LEU A 85 9.95 3.23 -9.49
C LEU A 85 8.65 3.64 -10.21
N GLY A 86 7.53 3.75 -9.49
CA GLY A 86 6.27 4.20 -10.08
C GLY A 86 6.36 5.61 -10.65
N ARG A 87 7.07 6.53 -9.96
CA ARG A 87 7.34 7.89 -10.46
C ARG A 87 8.16 7.87 -11.75
N GLU A 88 9.24 7.11 -11.80
CA GLU A 88 10.08 6.97 -13.01
C GLU A 88 9.29 6.38 -14.20
N LEU A 89 8.45 5.37 -13.93
CA LEU A 89 7.55 4.79 -14.94
C LEU A 89 6.51 5.79 -15.45
N GLN A 90 6.05 6.71 -14.61
CA GLN A 90 5.11 7.76 -14.99
C GLN A 90 5.76 8.82 -15.88
N ASP A 91 6.96 9.28 -15.51
CA ASP A 91 7.67 10.33 -16.23
C ASP A 91 8.15 9.85 -17.61
N SER A 92 8.66 8.61 -17.69
CA SER A 92 9.06 8.00 -18.97
C SER A 92 7.89 7.86 -19.96
N LYS A 93 6.67 7.59 -19.49
CA LYS A 93 5.45 7.59 -20.33
C LYS A 93 5.06 8.99 -20.80
N ARG A 94 5.27 10.03 -19.99
CA ARG A 94 4.99 11.42 -20.36
C ARG A 94 5.94 11.92 -21.46
N VAL A 95 7.21 11.57 -21.40
CA VAL A 95 8.21 11.91 -22.45
C VAL A 95 7.86 11.24 -23.78
N ARG A 96 7.25 10.05 -23.75
CA ARG A 96 6.84 9.30 -24.95
C ARG A 96 5.50 9.74 -25.56
N ALA A 97 4.73 10.60 -24.90
CA ALA A 97 3.46 11.07 -25.46
C ALA A 97 3.74 12.02 -26.63
N PRO A 98 3.32 11.71 -27.88
CA PRO A 98 3.59 12.58 -29.01
C PRO A 98 2.82 13.88 -28.82
N ARG A 99 3.55 15.00 -28.93
CA ARG A 99 2.98 16.34 -29.05
C ARG A 99 2.00 16.28 -30.22
N ARG A 100 0.68 16.24 -29.97
CA ARG A 100 -0.34 16.45 -31.00
C ARG A 100 -0.10 17.86 -31.52
N THR A 101 0.72 17.99 -32.56
CA THR A 101 0.81 19.20 -33.35
C THR A 101 -0.62 19.42 -33.86
N LYS A 102 -1.31 20.40 -33.28
CA LYS A 102 -2.51 20.98 -33.88
C LYS A 102 -2.03 21.55 -35.21
N LEU A 103 -2.12 20.75 -36.27
CA LEU A 103 -1.97 21.22 -37.64
C LEU A 103 -3.12 22.22 -37.84
N ALA A 104 -2.79 23.50 -37.79
CA ALA A 104 -3.76 24.58 -38.04
C ALA A 104 -4.35 24.42 -39.46
N PRO A 105 -5.62 24.79 -39.67
CA PRO A 105 -6.27 24.63 -40.97
C PRO A 105 -5.58 25.48 -42.04
N ARG A 106 -5.54 24.93 -43.27
CA ARG A 106 -4.86 25.43 -44.47
C ARG A 106 -5.23 26.90 -44.80
N ALA A 107 -4.25 27.62 -45.33
CA ALA A 107 -4.33 29.01 -45.81
C ALA A 107 -5.48 29.26 -46.82
N PRO A 108 -5.96 30.51 -46.96
CA PRO A 108 -7.10 30.84 -47.81
C PRO A 108 -6.74 30.77 -49.30
N THR A 109 -7.61 30.17 -50.10
CA THR A 109 -7.53 30.16 -51.56
C THR A 109 -7.89 31.55 -52.11
N VAL A 110 -6.90 32.25 -52.66
CA VAL A 110 -7.13 33.44 -53.48
C VAL A 110 -7.66 32.98 -54.84
N LYS A 111 -8.88 33.41 -55.21
CA LYS A 111 -9.38 33.31 -56.59
C LYS A 111 -8.88 34.53 -57.38
N PRO A 112 -8.30 34.39 -58.57
CA PRO A 112 -8.09 35.53 -59.44
C PRO A 112 -9.43 35.92 -60.06
N SER A 113 -9.89 37.10 -59.69
CA SER A 113 -10.82 37.87 -60.51
C SER A 113 -10.04 38.34 -61.73
N ASP A 114 -10.47 37.96 -62.93
CA ASP A 114 -10.23 38.82 -64.08
C ASP A 114 -11.50 39.02 -64.87
N LYS A 115 -11.65 40.29 -65.21
CA LYS A 115 -12.81 41.00 -65.73
C LYS A 115 -12.46 41.30 -67.18
N THR A 116 -13.32 40.93 -68.13
CA THR A 116 -13.82 41.72 -69.27
C THR A 116 -14.64 40.78 -70.15
#